data_AF-A0A9D8RC81-F1
#
_entry.id   AF-A0A9D8RC81-F1
#
_cell.length_a   1.000
_cell.length_b   1.000
_cell.length_c   1.000
_cell.angle_alpha   90.00
_cell.angle_beta   90.00
_cell.angle_gamma   90.00
#
_symmetry.space_group_name_H-M   'P 1'
#
loop_
_entity.id
_entity.type
_entity.pdbx_description
1 polymer ?
#
loop_
_entity_poly.entity_id
_entity_poly.type
_entity_poly.pdbx_seq_one_letter_code
_entity_poly.pdbx_strand_id
1 'polypeptide(L)'
;MNTSIDNNTINNSPSGGSKWGASDYKKGQPRWCPGCGDHFFLASFHKALAEIGVAPKDIAVISGIGCSSRLPHYMATYGMNTIHGRAAAIATGAKVANPNLAVWQVSGDGDGLAIGGNHFIHANRRNINLNMILLNNRIYGLTKGQYSPTSPRGFVSKSSPYGTVE
;
A
#
# COMPACT_ATOMS: atom_id res chain seq x y z
N MET A 1 11.77 -17.88 17.96
CA MET A 1 10.54 -18.68 17.82
C MET A 1 10.21 -18.76 16.34
N ASN A 2 10.02 -19.98 15.85
CA ASN A 2 10.10 -20.44 14.46
C ASN A 2 9.61 -19.47 13.37
N THR A 3 10.49 -19.20 12.41
CA THR A 3 10.20 -18.66 11.07
C THR A 3 9.71 -19.75 10.12
N SER A 4 8.85 -20.66 10.58
CA SER A 4 8.17 -21.59 9.67
C SER A 4 6.99 -20.85 9.06
N ILE A 5 7.19 -20.34 7.85
CA ILE A 5 6.10 -20.33 6.88
C ILE A 5 5.62 -21.78 6.84
N ASP A 6 4.40 -22.05 7.28
CA ASP A 6 3.84 -23.39 7.23
C ASP A 6 3.79 -23.85 5.77
N ASN A 7 4.79 -24.66 5.40
CA ASN A 7 4.93 -25.28 4.08
C ASN A 7 3.74 -26.19 3.71
N ASN A 8 2.79 -26.38 4.63
CA ASN A 8 1.58 -27.17 4.43
C ASN A 8 0.43 -26.43 3.73
N THR A 9 0.50 -25.11 3.55
CA THR A 9 -0.48 -24.40 2.69
C THR A 9 -0.08 -24.39 1.21
N ILE A 10 1.16 -24.77 0.90
CA ILE A 10 1.73 -24.72 -0.47
C ILE A 10 1.51 -26.03 -1.25
N ASN A 11 1.12 -27.12 -0.58
CA ASN A 11 1.19 -28.47 -1.15
C ASN A 11 -0.14 -29.09 -1.63
N ASN A 12 -1.23 -28.32 -1.73
CA ASN A 12 -2.55 -28.85 -2.13
C ASN A 12 -3.14 -28.21 -3.40
N SER A 13 -2.32 -27.70 -4.32
CA SER A 13 -2.76 -27.41 -5.70
C SER A 13 -2.22 -28.49 -6.65
N PRO A 14 -3.08 -29.34 -7.24
CA PRO A 14 -2.63 -30.26 -8.28
C PRO A 14 -2.31 -29.42 -9.53
N SER A 15 -1.07 -29.48 -10.01
CA SER A 15 -0.49 -28.76 -11.17
C SER A 15 -0.26 -27.25 -11.01
N GLY A 16 0.98 -26.88 -10.67
CA GLY A 16 1.77 -25.79 -11.31
C GLY A 16 1.21 -24.38 -11.48
N GLY A 17 0.12 -24.00 -10.82
CA GLY A 17 -0.46 -22.66 -10.88
C GLY A 17 -1.17 -22.28 -9.57
N SER A 18 -1.13 -20.99 -9.25
CA SER A 18 -1.92 -20.43 -8.16
C SER A 18 -3.41 -20.66 -8.43
N LYS A 19 -4.17 -21.05 -7.40
CA LYS A 19 -5.64 -21.19 -7.49
C LYS A 19 -6.36 -19.89 -7.91
N TRP A 20 -5.70 -18.75 -7.72
CA TRP A 20 -6.22 -17.41 -7.95
C TRP A 20 -5.48 -16.72 -9.10
N GLY A 21 -6.23 -16.09 -9.98
CA GLY A 21 -5.73 -15.26 -11.08
C GLY A 21 -5.76 -13.77 -10.76
N ALA A 22 -5.05 -12.96 -11.55
CA ALA A 22 -5.00 -11.51 -11.36
C ALA A 22 -6.39 -10.83 -11.46
N SER A 23 -7.34 -11.43 -12.19
CA SER A 23 -8.72 -10.95 -12.27
C SER A 23 -9.46 -11.04 -10.95
N ASP A 24 -9.13 -12.03 -10.10
CA ASP A 24 -9.82 -12.27 -8.83
C ASP A 24 -9.55 -11.17 -7.79
N TYR A 25 -8.50 -10.38 -8.00
CA TYR A 25 -8.14 -9.25 -7.14
C TYR A 25 -8.62 -7.90 -7.69
N LYS A 26 -9.19 -7.85 -8.90
CA LYS A 26 -9.63 -6.60 -9.54
C LYS A 26 -11.02 -6.17 -9.08
N LYS A 27 -11.17 -4.89 -8.74
CA LYS A 27 -12.47 -4.28 -8.45
C LYS A 27 -12.55 -2.87 -9.03
N GLY A 28 -13.72 -2.48 -9.54
CA GLY A 28 -13.98 -1.10 -9.96
C GLY A 28 -13.08 -0.59 -11.10
N GLN A 29 -13.16 0.72 -11.35
CA GLN A 29 -12.40 1.40 -12.40
C GLN A 29 -11.49 2.48 -11.78
N PRO A 30 -10.16 2.42 -11.98
CA PRO A 30 -9.23 3.45 -11.52
C PRO A 30 -9.60 4.86 -12.01
N ARG A 31 -9.45 5.85 -11.12
CA ARG A 31 -9.76 7.27 -11.39
C ARG A 31 -8.53 8.18 -11.31
N TRP A 32 -7.34 7.60 -11.52
CA TRP A 32 -6.10 8.37 -11.59
C TRP A 32 -5.96 9.04 -12.96
N CYS A 33 -5.09 10.05 -13.05
CA CYS A 33 -4.80 10.72 -14.31
C CYS A 33 -4.25 9.73 -15.36
N PRO A 34 -4.58 9.89 -16.65
CA PRO A 34 -3.92 9.15 -17.72
C PRO A 34 -2.40 9.29 -17.63
N GLY A 35 -1.67 8.18 -17.71
CA GLY A 35 -0.21 8.14 -17.54
C GLY A 35 0.29 8.11 -16.10
N CYS A 36 -0.59 8.14 -15.10
CA CYS A 36 -0.18 7.98 -13.70
C CYS A 36 0.38 6.57 -13.43
N GLY A 37 1.56 6.51 -12.80
CA GLY A 37 2.26 5.26 -12.47
C GLY A 37 1.50 4.32 -11.53
N ASP A 38 0.54 4.84 -10.75
CA ASP A 38 -0.31 4.04 -9.87
C ASP A 38 -1.11 2.97 -10.64
N HIS A 39 -1.42 3.20 -11.93
CA HIS A 39 -2.05 2.19 -12.79
C HIS A 39 -1.14 0.97 -12.99
N PHE A 40 0.15 1.22 -13.28
CA PHE A 40 1.13 0.17 -13.50
C PHE A 40 1.41 -0.60 -12.21
N PHE A 41 1.49 0.12 -11.08
CA PHE A 41 1.62 -0.50 -9.78
C PHE A 41 0.41 -1.41 -9.47
N LEU A 42 -0.82 -0.92 -9.63
CA LEU A 42 -2.04 -1.70 -9.39
C LEU A 42 -2.08 -2.99 -10.22
N ALA A 43 -1.79 -2.90 -11.52
CA ALA A 43 -1.76 -4.06 -12.41
C ALA A 43 -0.68 -5.08 -12.00
N SER A 44 0.49 -4.59 -11.57
CA SER A 44 1.58 -5.44 -11.08
C SER A 44 1.23 -6.08 -9.74
N PHE A 45 0.56 -5.34 -8.86
CA PHE A 45 0.12 -5.81 -7.55
C PHE A 45 -0.93 -6.93 -7.68
N HIS A 46 -1.88 -6.83 -8.61
CA HIS A 46 -2.83 -7.92 -8.90
C HIS A 46 -2.12 -9.20 -9.36
N LYS A 47 -1.08 -9.09 -10.20
CA LYS A 47 -0.29 -10.24 -10.66
C LYS A 47 0.52 -10.85 -9.51
N ALA A 48 1.17 -10.02 -8.71
CA ALA A 48 1.94 -10.47 -7.56
C ALA A 48 1.06 -11.23 -6.55
N LEU A 49 -0.14 -10.73 -6.26
CA LEU A 49 -1.07 -11.44 -5.36
C LEU A 49 -1.53 -12.78 -5.93
N ALA A 50 -1.76 -12.85 -7.24
CA ALA A 50 -2.07 -14.11 -7.93
C ALA A 50 -0.91 -15.10 -7.78
N GLU A 51 0.33 -14.69 -8.07
CA GLU A 51 1.53 -15.54 -7.94
C GLU A 51 1.74 -16.03 -6.49
N ILE A 52 1.50 -15.18 -5.50
CA ILE A 52 1.59 -15.53 -4.07
C ILE A 52 0.49 -16.54 -3.68
N GLY A 53 -0.64 -16.55 -4.39
CA GLY A 53 -1.69 -17.58 -4.22
C GLY A 53 -2.53 -17.43 -2.94
N VAL A 54 -2.47 -16.30 -2.24
CA VAL A 54 -3.28 -16.05 -1.04
C VAL A 54 -4.70 -15.63 -1.45
N ALA A 55 -5.71 -16.27 -0.85
CA ALA A 55 -7.10 -15.99 -1.19
C ALA A 55 -7.48 -14.52 -0.91
N PRO A 56 -8.28 -13.85 -1.77
CA PRO A 56 -8.66 -12.45 -1.56
C PRO A 56 -9.32 -12.15 -0.20
N LYS A 57 -10.06 -13.13 0.36
CA LYS A 57 -10.68 -13.05 1.69
C LYS A 57 -9.68 -13.05 2.86
N ASP A 58 -8.46 -13.51 2.63
CA ASP A 58 -7.40 -13.59 3.64
C ASP A 58 -6.41 -12.41 3.49
N ILE A 59 -6.77 -11.40 2.68
CA ILE A 59 -5.98 -10.18 2.42
C ILE A 59 -6.76 -8.95 2.90
N ALA A 60 -6.04 -8.03 3.55
CA ALA A 60 -6.53 -6.68 3.82
C ALA A 60 -5.59 -5.62 3.27
N VAL A 61 -6.11 -4.74 2.41
CA VAL A 61 -5.37 -3.60 1.85
C VAL A 61 -5.81 -2.32 2.58
N ILE A 62 -4.89 -1.72 3.33
CA ILE A 62 -5.17 -0.59 4.22
C ILE A 62 -4.39 0.63 3.74
N SER A 63 -5.07 1.75 3.54
CA SER A 63 -4.44 2.98 3.05
C SER A 63 -4.76 4.20 3.90
N GLY A 64 -3.97 5.27 3.73
CA GLY A 64 -4.24 6.59 4.32
C GLY A 64 -5.05 7.47 3.38
N ILE A 65 -4.55 8.68 3.09
CA ILE A 65 -5.19 9.63 2.16
C ILE A 65 -4.18 10.14 1.12
N GLY A 66 -4.59 10.12 -0.14
CA GLY A 66 -3.76 10.52 -1.28
C GLY A 66 -4.25 9.87 -2.59
N CYS A 67 -3.60 10.19 -3.72
CA CYS A 67 -3.86 9.49 -4.97
C CYS A 67 -3.58 7.98 -4.80
N SER A 68 -2.41 7.65 -4.28
CA SER A 68 -1.99 6.29 -3.93
C SER A 68 -2.99 5.58 -3.02
N SER A 69 -3.55 6.29 -2.05
CA SER A 69 -4.44 5.72 -1.05
C SER A 69 -5.81 5.31 -1.59
N ARG A 70 -6.15 5.63 -2.85
CA ARG A 70 -7.36 5.09 -3.49
C ARG A 70 -7.26 3.60 -3.81
N LEU A 71 -6.07 3.02 -3.73
CA LEU A 71 -5.79 1.64 -4.14
C LEU A 71 -6.75 0.60 -3.55
N PRO A 72 -7.14 0.60 -2.25
CA PRO A 72 -8.05 -0.40 -1.71
C PRO A 72 -9.42 -0.45 -2.39
N HIS A 73 -9.88 0.66 -2.99
CA HIS A 73 -11.14 0.67 -3.75
C HIS A 73 -11.06 -0.16 -5.03
N TYR A 74 -9.85 -0.45 -5.50
CA TYR A 74 -9.59 -1.22 -6.72
C TYR A 74 -9.19 -2.67 -6.45
N MET A 75 -9.33 -3.11 -5.21
CA MET A 75 -9.01 -4.45 -4.74
C MET A 75 -10.28 -5.21 -4.36
N ALA A 76 -10.41 -6.44 -4.86
CA ALA A 76 -11.49 -7.37 -4.48
C ALA A 76 -11.16 -8.13 -3.18
N THR A 77 -10.63 -7.43 -2.18
CA THR A 77 -10.21 -7.96 -0.87
C THR A 77 -10.95 -7.23 0.26
N TYR A 78 -10.67 -7.56 1.52
CA TYR A 78 -10.95 -6.59 2.59
C TYR A 78 -10.11 -5.34 2.37
N GLY A 79 -10.68 -4.17 2.67
CA GLY A 79 -9.99 -2.91 2.45
C GLY A 79 -10.47 -1.82 3.38
N MET A 80 -9.55 -0.96 3.81
CA MET A 80 -9.87 0.22 4.61
C MET A 80 -9.12 1.42 4.08
N ASN A 81 -9.87 2.42 3.61
CA ASN A 81 -9.33 3.75 3.33
C ASN A 81 -9.48 4.59 4.59
N THR A 82 -8.38 4.78 5.31
CA THR A 82 -8.37 5.35 6.66
C THR A 82 -8.29 6.88 6.63
N ILE A 83 -7.66 7.48 7.64
CA ILE A 83 -7.37 8.92 7.70
C ILE A 83 -5.89 9.17 7.41
N HIS A 84 -5.59 10.41 7.01
CA HIS A 84 -4.27 10.78 6.52
C HIS A 84 -3.17 10.47 7.56
N GLY A 85 -2.16 9.71 7.14
CA GLY A 85 -1.03 9.31 7.97
C GLY A 85 -1.32 8.28 9.05
N ARG A 86 -2.47 7.61 9.05
CA ARG A 86 -2.81 6.60 10.09
C ARG A 86 -2.87 5.17 9.58
N ALA A 87 -2.58 4.95 8.29
CA ALA A 87 -2.56 3.62 7.67
C ALA A 87 -1.67 2.63 8.44
N ALA A 88 -0.45 3.01 8.79
CA ALA A 88 0.49 2.15 9.52
C ALA A 88 0.00 1.78 10.93
N ALA A 89 -0.64 2.73 11.65
CA ALA A 89 -1.20 2.48 12.98
C ALA A 89 -2.38 1.50 12.91
N ILE A 90 -3.28 1.71 11.96
CA ILE A 90 -4.46 0.87 11.78
C ILE A 90 -4.08 -0.51 11.25
N ALA A 91 -3.16 -0.59 10.29
CA ALA A 91 -2.62 -1.85 9.78
C ALA A 91 -1.96 -2.67 10.89
N THR A 92 -1.22 -2.01 11.79
CA THR A 92 -0.66 -2.66 12.99
C THR A 92 -1.76 -3.27 13.85
N GLY A 93 -2.81 -2.49 14.17
CA GLY A 93 -3.95 -3.00 14.94
C GLY A 93 -4.63 -4.19 14.28
N ALA A 94 -4.89 -4.11 12.97
CA ALA A 94 -5.49 -5.19 12.19
C ALA A 94 -4.66 -6.48 12.24
N LYS A 95 -3.34 -6.38 12.08
CA LYS A 95 -2.44 -7.55 12.09
C LYS A 95 -2.27 -8.14 13.49
N VAL A 96 -2.26 -7.32 14.53
CA VAL A 96 -2.22 -7.80 15.92
C VAL A 96 -3.53 -8.51 16.28
N ALA A 97 -4.67 -7.99 15.84
CA ALA A 97 -5.98 -8.59 16.09
C ALA A 97 -6.17 -9.90 15.31
N ASN A 98 -5.65 -10.00 14.09
CA ASN A 98 -5.69 -11.22 13.28
C ASN A 98 -4.30 -11.52 12.66
N PRO A 99 -3.47 -12.33 13.34
CA PRO A 99 -2.13 -12.68 12.87
C PRO A 99 -2.10 -13.45 11.54
N ASN A 100 -3.20 -14.11 11.16
CA ASN A 100 -3.29 -14.89 9.92
C ASN A 100 -3.63 -14.04 8.69
N LEU A 101 -4.11 -12.80 8.89
CA LEU A 101 -4.47 -11.91 7.80
C LEU A 101 -3.23 -11.34 7.10
N ALA A 102 -3.16 -11.45 5.77
CA ALA A 102 -2.12 -10.82 4.98
C ALA A 102 -2.44 -9.32 4.82
N VAL A 103 -1.75 -8.48 5.60
CA VAL A 103 -2.00 -7.03 5.62
C VAL A 103 -1.01 -6.32 4.71
N TRP A 104 -1.55 -5.55 3.76
CA TRP A 104 -0.81 -4.70 2.84
C TRP A 104 -1.18 -3.25 3.10
N GLN A 105 -0.26 -2.52 3.71
CA GLN A 105 -0.41 -1.10 3.94
C GLN A 105 0.11 -0.33 2.73
N VAL A 106 -0.69 0.57 2.16
CA VAL A 106 -0.33 1.38 0.99
C VAL A 106 -0.43 2.86 1.33
N SER A 107 0.64 3.62 1.11
CA SER A 107 0.68 5.07 1.33
C SER A 107 1.42 5.78 0.21
N GLY A 108 1.12 7.07 0.03
CA GLY A 108 2.01 7.98 -0.69
C GLY A 108 3.16 8.42 0.19
N ASP A 109 4.16 9.05 -0.41
CA ASP A 109 5.27 9.72 0.28
C ASP A 109 4.79 10.71 1.37
N GLY A 110 3.85 11.60 1.07
CA GLY A 110 3.30 12.52 2.07
C GLY A 110 2.53 11.84 3.19
N ASP A 111 1.70 10.88 2.82
CA ASP A 111 0.87 10.14 3.76
C ASP A 111 1.74 9.31 4.72
N GLY A 112 2.74 8.59 4.20
CA GLY A 112 3.57 7.68 4.98
C GLY A 112 4.76 8.33 5.66
N LEU A 113 5.40 9.32 5.03
CA LEU A 113 6.68 9.89 5.48
C LEU A 113 6.55 11.29 6.10
N ALA A 114 5.48 12.04 5.80
CA ALA A 114 5.21 13.32 6.49
C ALA A 114 4.35 13.08 7.74
N ILE A 115 3.03 13.29 7.63
CA ILE A 115 2.09 13.18 8.77
C ILE A 115 2.05 11.76 9.37
N GLY A 116 2.40 10.73 8.59
CA GLY A 116 2.49 9.34 9.03
C GLY A 116 3.85 8.88 9.55
N GLY A 117 4.89 9.72 9.46
CA GLY A 117 6.29 9.31 9.67
C GLY A 117 6.54 8.61 11.01
N ASN A 118 5.99 9.13 12.10
CA ASN A 118 6.15 8.52 13.43
C ASN A 118 5.53 7.10 13.51
N HIS A 119 4.38 6.88 12.87
CA HIS A 119 3.75 5.57 12.86
C HIS A 119 4.54 4.58 12.01
N PHE A 120 5.07 5.04 10.87
CA PHE A 120 5.96 4.25 10.01
C PHE A 120 7.21 3.79 10.77
N ILE A 121 7.93 4.71 11.40
CA ILE A 121 9.15 4.39 12.17
C ILE A 121 8.85 3.37 13.27
N HIS A 122 7.77 3.55 14.02
CA HIS A 122 7.45 2.63 15.10
C HIS A 122 6.87 1.30 14.64
N ALA A 123 6.21 1.22 13.49
CA ALA A 123 5.78 -0.06 12.92
C ALA A 123 7.00 -0.91 12.52
N ASN A 124 8.00 -0.30 11.88
CA ASN A 124 9.28 -0.95 11.58
C ASN A 124 10.01 -1.38 12.86
N ARG A 125 10.13 -0.48 13.86
CA ARG A 125 10.80 -0.78 15.13
C ARG A 125 10.17 -1.96 15.88
N ARG A 126 8.85 -2.12 15.80
CA ARG A 126 8.13 -3.23 16.43
C ARG A 126 8.21 -4.53 15.64
N ASN A 127 8.76 -4.50 14.42
CA ASN A 127 8.83 -5.65 13.52
C ASN A 127 7.47 -6.34 13.34
N ILE A 128 6.42 -5.54 13.16
CA ILE A 128 5.09 -6.08 12.87
C ILE A 128 5.14 -6.72 11.49
N ASN A 129 4.63 -7.94 11.35
CA ASN A 129 4.56 -8.67 10.08
C ASN A 129 3.56 -8.02 9.11
N LEU A 130 3.94 -6.88 8.53
CA LEU A 130 3.16 -6.09 7.59
C LEU A 130 3.95 -5.93 6.29
N ASN A 131 3.24 -5.90 5.17
CA ASN A 131 3.81 -5.38 3.93
C ASN A 131 3.51 -3.88 3.85
N MET A 132 4.53 -3.04 3.78
CA MET A 132 4.38 -1.58 3.62
C MET A 132 4.84 -1.14 2.24
N ILE A 133 3.93 -0.56 1.48
CA ILE A 133 4.16 -0.09 0.12
C ILE A 133 4.05 1.42 0.09
N LEU A 134 5.12 2.07 -0.36
CA LEU A 134 5.19 3.51 -0.56
C LEU A 134 5.17 3.83 -2.06
N LEU A 135 4.09 4.45 -2.54
CA LEU A 135 4.01 4.97 -3.90
C LEU A 135 4.61 6.38 -3.91
N ASN A 136 5.91 6.44 -4.15
CA ASN A 136 6.69 7.67 -4.10
C ASN A 136 6.67 8.40 -5.45
N ASN A 137 5.77 9.39 -5.57
CA ASN A 137 5.71 10.29 -6.73
C ASN A 137 6.34 11.67 -6.45
N ARG A 138 6.93 11.87 -5.26
CA ARG A 138 7.62 13.08 -4.82
C ARG A 138 6.77 14.34 -4.79
N ILE A 139 5.44 14.21 -4.67
CA ILE A 139 4.53 15.36 -4.69
C ILE A 139 3.15 15.03 -4.10
N TYR A 140 2.52 16.00 -3.43
CA TYR A 140 1.13 15.84 -2.98
C TYR A 140 0.15 16.05 -4.15
N GLY A 141 -0.03 14.99 -4.93
CA GLY A 141 -0.85 15.01 -6.15
C GLY A 141 -2.32 15.34 -5.90
N LEU A 142 -2.95 14.69 -4.92
CA LEU A 142 -4.39 14.83 -4.65
C LEU A 142 -4.77 16.26 -4.22
N THR A 143 -3.88 16.93 -3.49
CA THR A 143 -4.07 18.31 -3.00
C THR A 143 -3.57 19.36 -4.00
N LYS A 144 -3.35 18.94 -5.25
CA LYS A 144 -3.02 19.79 -6.41
C LYS A 144 -1.56 20.29 -6.49
N GLY A 145 -0.60 19.57 -5.89
CA GLY A 145 0.82 19.70 -6.26
C GLY A 145 1.68 20.54 -5.31
N GLN A 146 1.59 20.31 -4.01
CA GLN A 146 2.57 20.78 -3.03
C GLN A 146 3.76 19.82 -2.97
N TYR A 147 4.92 20.32 -2.53
CA TYR A 147 6.08 19.46 -2.29
C TYR A 147 5.81 18.41 -1.19
N SER A 148 6.60 17.35 -1.19
CA SER A 148 6.59 16.24 -0.25
C SER A 148 7.95 16.13 0.45
N PRO A 149 8.10 15.32 1.51
CA PRO A 149 9.40 15.03 2.13
C PRO A 149 10.41 14.34 1.21
N THR A 150 9.99 13.91 0.02
CA THR A 150 10.85 13.24 -0.97
C THR A 150 11.03 14.07 -2.25
N SER A 151 10.45 15.27 -2.28
CA SER A 151 10.73 16.24 -3.34
C SER A 151 12.22 16.62 -3.29
N PRO A 152 12.88 16.81 -4.44
CA PRO A 152 14.25 17.32 -4.45
C PRO A 152 14.32 18.70 -3.82
N ARG A 153 15.40 18.98 -3.10
CA ARG A 153 15.67 20.33 -2.59
C ARG A 153 15.64 21.37 -3.72
N GLY A 154 15.02 22.51 -3.47
CA GLY A 154 14.83 23.56 -4.48
C GLY A 154 13.65 23.30 -5.42
N PHE A 155 12.86 22.24 -5.21
CA PHE A 155 11.70 21.95 -6.06
C PHE A 155 10.65 23.05 -5.97
N VAL A 156 10.32 23.65 -7.11
CA VAL A 156 9.29 24.70 -7.18
C VAL A 156 7.92 24.03 -7.24
N SER A 157 7.05 24.38 -6.30
CA SER A 157 5.68 23.89 -6.21
C SER A 157 4.71 25.03 -5.91
N LYS A 158 3.41 24.78 -5.93
CA LYS A 158 2.41 25.84 -5.66
C LYS A 158 2.56 26.49 -4.29
N SER A 159 2.98 25.74 -3.28
CA SER A 159 3.23 26.23 -1.92
C SER A 159 4.68 26.68 -1.70
N SER A 160 5.57 26.38 -2.66
CA SER A 160 7.00 26.71 -2.60
C SER A 160 7.43 27.36 -3.91
N PRO A 161 6.94 28.58 -4.22
CA PRO A 161 7.22 29.25 -5.49
C PRO A 161 8.70 29.59 -5.67
N TYR A 162 9.46 29.66 -4.58
CA TYR A 162 10.90 29.95 -4.56
C TYR A 162 11.76 28.68 -4.36
N GLY A 163 11.16 27.50 -4.49
CA GLY A 163 11.80 26.20 -4.24
C GLY A 163 11.67 25.73 -2.79
N THR A 164 11.78 24.43 -2.56
CA THR A 164 11.83 23.86 -1.20
C THR A 164 13.18 24.12 -0.55
N VAL A 165 13.17 24.33 0.76
CA VAL A 165 14.39 24.42 1.59
C VAL A 165 14.77 23.09 2.22
N GLU A 166 13.77 22.21 2.36
CA GLU A 166 13.86 20.81 2.77
C GLU A 166 14.13 19.90 1.56
#